data_AF-A0A3P6ANZ4-F1
#
_entry.id   AF-A0A3P6ANZ4-F1
#
_cell.length_a   1.000
_cell.length_b   1.000
_cell.length_c   1.000
_cell.angle_alpha   90.00
_cell.angle_beta   90.00
_cell.angle_gamma   90.00
#
_symmetry.space_group_name_H-M   'P 1'
#
loop_
_entity.id
_entity.type
_entity.pdbx_description
1 polymer ?
#
loop_
_entity_poly.entity_id
_entity_poly.type
_entity_poly.pdbx_seq_one_letter_code
_entity_poly.pdbx_strand_id
1 'polypeptide(L)'
;MHHSTPPGKLRTICKLIAQAVFYAIWNERNKRLHTSVARPLQLITKEIKIILKAKLYGMDQNIRNNNRLNSIRHNTIDTYLHSWFQHFSL
;
A
#
# COMPACT_ATOMS: atom_id res chain seq x y z
N MET A 1 19.55 -1.77 16.91
CA MET A 1 18.81 -3.03 16.66
C MET A 1 18.07 -2.89 15.34
N HIS A 2 18.43 -3.70 14.33
CA HIS A 2 17.85 -3.63 12.99
C HIS A 2 16.52 -4.40 12.99
N HIS A 3 15.39 -3.71 13.11
CA HIS A 3 14.07 -4.33 13.01
C HIS A 3 13.89 -4.82 11.57
N SER A 4 14.04 -6.13 11.38
CA SER A 4 13.85 -6.76 10.08
C SER A 4 12.36 -6.95 9.86
N THR A 5 11.78 -6.26 8.88
CA THR A 5 10.38 -6.45 8.51
C THR A 5 10.12 -7.93 8.25
N PRO A 6 9.08 -8.53 8.86
CA PRO A 6 8.75 -9.93 8.61
C PRO A 6 8.55 -10.20 7.12
N PRO A 7 9.11 -11.29 6.56
CA PRO A 7 9.04 -11.58 5.13
C PRO A 7 7.60 -11.69 4.61
N GLY A 8 6.65 -12.10 5.47
CA GLY A 8 5.23 -12.12 5.17
C GLY A 8 4.62 -10.72 4.93
N LYS A 9 5.08 -9.68 5.63
CA LYS A 9 4.60 -8.30 5.44
C LYS A 9 5.08 -7.75 4.10
N LEU A 10 6.35 -7.94 3.76
CA LEU A 10 6.92 -7.52 2.48
C LEU A 10 6.19 -8.20 1.31
N ARG A 11 5.94 -9.51 1.40
CA ARG A 11 5.17 -10.24 0.39
C ARG A 11 3.77 -9.64 0.20
N THR A 12 3.11 -9.26 1.28
CA THR A 12 1.79 -8.60 1.21
C THR A 12 1.87 -7.22 0.56
N ILE A 13 2.87 -6.41 0.91
CA ILE A 13 3.12 -5.12 0.29
C ILE A 13 3.35 -5.28 -1.23
N CYS A 14 4.18 -6.25 -1.65
CA CYS A 14 4.43 -6.52 -3.07
C CYS A 14 3.15 -6.94 -3.82
N LYS A 15 2.31 -7.79 -3.21
CA LYS A 15 1.01 -8.16 -3.80
C LYS A 15 0.08 -6.95 -3.95
N LEU A 16 0.07 -6.04 -2.97
CA LEU A 16 -0.71 -4.81 -3.03
C LEU A 16 -0.19 -3.85 -4.11
N ILE A 17 1.13 -3.74 -4.26
CA ILE A 17 1.74 -2.98 -5.35
C ILE A 17 1.29 -3.53 -6.70
N ALA A 18 1.42 -4.84 -6.92
CA ALA A 18 0.98 -5.49 -8.16
C ALA A 18 -0.51 -5.22 -8.43
N GLN A 19 -1.36 -5.40 -7.43
CA GLN A 19 -2.80 -5.17 -7.54
C GLN A 19 -3.13 -3.70 -7.86
N ALA A 20 -2.43 -2.74 -7.25
CA ALA A 20 -2.61 -1.30 -7.52
C ALA A 20 -2.14 -0.93 -8.93
N VAL A 21 -1.01 -1.49 -9.39
CA VAL A 21 -0.49 -1.28 -10.74
C VAL A 21 -1.46 -1.82 -11.79
N PHE A 22 -1.92 -3.07 -11.65
CA PHE A 22 -2.90 -3.65 -12.58
C PHE A 22 -4.19 -2.85 -12.64
N TYR A 23 -4.71 -2.44 -11.47
CA TYR A 23 -5.90 -1.59 -11.41
C TYR A 23 -5.69 -0.24 -12.11
N ALA A 24 -4.56 0.43 -11.86
CA ALA A 24 -4.30 1.75 -12.43
C ALA A 24 -4.16 1.69 -13.96
N ILE A 25 -3.48 0.67 -14.50
CA ILE A 25 -3.35 0.46 -15.94
C ILE A 25 -4.71 0.16 -16.57
N TRP A 26 -5.49 -0.74 -15.97
CA TRP A 26 -6.82 -1.07 -16.45
C TRP A 26 -7.74 0.16 -16.45
N ASN A 27 -7.77 0.92 -15.34
CA ASN A 27 -8.58 2.13 -15.18
C ASN A 27 -8.19 3.21 -16.19
N GLU A 28 -6.89 3.38 -16.46
CA GLU A 28 -6.43 4.33 -17.47
C GLU A 28 -6.87 3.92 -18.87
N ARG A 29 -6.68 2.65 -19.25
CA ARG A 29 -7.09 2.14 -20.57
C ARG A 29 -8.59 2.26 -20.79
N ASN A 30 -9.39 1.91 -19.78
CA ASN A 30 -10.83 2.06 -19.85
C ASN A 30 -11.25 3.52 -19.98
N LYS A 31 -10.63 4.43 -19.23
CA LYS A 31 -10.93 5.86 -19.38
C LYS A 31 -10.55 6.37 -20.75
N ARG A 32 -9.37 6.01 -21.27
CA ARG A 32 -8.92 6.39 -22.61
C ARG A 32 -9.86 5.86 -23.70
N LEU A 33 -10.43 4.66 -23.53
CA LEU A 33 -11.43 4.12 -24.45
C LEU A 33 -12.66 5.03 -24.57
N HIS A 34 -13.09 5.65 -23.45
CA HIS A 34 -14.28 6.50 -23.43
C HIS A 34 -13.99 7.98 -23.70
N THR A 35 -12.79 8.46 -23.40
CA THR A 35 -12.45 9.90 -23.53
C THR A 35 -11.52 10.19 -24.70
N SER A 36 -10.90 9.18 -25.31
CA SER A 36 -9.81 9.32 -26.29
C SER A 36 -8.59 10.12 -25.80
N VAL A 37 -8.48 10.35 -24.48
CA VAL A 37 -7.40 11.14 -23.88
C VAL A 37 -6.50 10.23 -23.04
N ALA A 38 -5.21 10.23 -23.34
CA ALA A 38 -4.20 9.53 -22.55
C ALA A 38 -3.86 10.32 -21.28
N ARG A 39 -3.85 9.64 -20.12
CA ARG A 39 -3.46 10.27 -18.86
C ARG A 39 -1.93 10.32 -18.71
N PRO A 40 -1.36 11.42 -18.17
CA PRO A 40 0.06 11.48 -17.88
C PRO A 40 0.50 10.37 -16.90
N LEU A 41 1.66 9.76 -17.16
CA LEU A 41 2.23 8.69 -16.33
C LEU A 41 2.41 9.12 -14.86
N GLN A 42 2.73 10.39 -14.63
CA GLN A 42 2.88 10.97 -13.29
C GLN A 42 1.57 10.88 -12.50
N LEU A 43 0.42 11.08 -13.17
CA LEU A 43 -0.90 11.01 -12.55
C LEU A 43 -1.25 9.57 -12.15
N ILE A 44 -0.96 8.61 -13.04
CA ILE A 44 -1.16 7.17 -12.80
C ILE A 44 -0.28 6.72 -11.64
N THR A 45 0.99 7.15 -11.61
CA THR A 45 1.93 6.83 -10.53
C THR A 45 1.47 7.41 -9.20
N LYS A 46 0.96 8.65 -9.20
CA LYS A 46 0.38 9.28 -8.01
C LYS A 46 -0.85 8.50 -7.51
N GLU A 47 -1.73 8.06 -8.41
CA GLU A 47 -2.90 7.24 -8.08
C GLU A 47 -2.49 5.92 -7.42
N ILE A 48 -1.49 5.22 -7.97
CA ILE A 48 -0.93 3.99 -7.39
C ILE A 48 -0.42 4.24 -5.96
N LYS A 49 0.38 5.31 -5.76
CA LYS A 49 0.90 5.66 -4.43
C LYS A 49 -0.21 5.97 -3.42
N ILE A 50 -1.28 6.65 -3.85
CA ILE A 50 -2.43 6.97 -3.00
C ILE A 50 -3.17 5.69 -2.59
N ILE A 51 -3.50 4.83 -3.56
CA ILE A 51 -4.19 3.55 -3.31
C ILE A 51 -3.37 2.70 -2.33
N LEU A 52 -2.05 2.60 -2.55
CA LEU A 52 -1.17 1.82 -1.70
C LEU A 52 -1.14 2.38 -0.27
N LYS A 53 -0.90 3.69 -0.09
CA LYS A 53 -0.91 4.33 1.22
C LYS A 53 -2.23 4.12 1.97
N ALA A 54 -3.36 4.30 1.28
CA ALA A 54 -4.69 4.12 1.86
C ALA A 54 -4.89 2.66 2.33
N LYS A 55 -4.49 1.68 1.52
CA LYS A 55 -4.60 0.25 1.89
C LYS A 55 -3.69 -0.12 3.06
N LEU A 56 -2.43 0.29 3.03
CA LEU A 56 -1.48 0.01 4.12
C LEU A 56 -1.96 0.66 5.44
N TYR A 57 -2.43 1.91 5.38
CA TYR A 57 -3.02 2.58 6.54
C TYR A 57 -4.24 1.82 7.08
N GLY A 58 -5.15 1.37 6.21
CA GLY A 58 -6.30 0.57 6.60
C GLY A 58 -5.91 -0.74 7.29
N MET A 59 -4.85 -1.41 6.84
CA MET A 59 -4.32 -2.60 7.49
C MET A 59 -3.73 -2.32 8.87
N ASP A 60 -2.99 -1.21 9.01
CA ASP A 60 -2.46 -0.77 10.31
C ASP A 60 -3.58 -0.48 11.32
N GLN A 61 -4.67 0.16 10.87
CA GLN A 61 -5.86 0.39 11.70
C GLN A 61 -6.58 -0.91 12.07
N ASN A 62 -6.70 -1.86 11.13
CA ASN A 62 -7.33 -3.15 11.39
C ASN A 62 -6.55 -3.97 12.43
N ILE A 63 -5.21 -4.03 12.33
CA ILE A 63 -4.35 -4.63 13.35
C ILE A 63 -4.56 -3.93 14.69
N ARG A 64 -4.55 -2.60 14.71
CA ARG A 64 -4.73 -1.84 15.94
C ARG A 64 -6.08 -2.10 16.60
N ASN A 65 -7.15 -2.22 15.81
CA ASN A 65 -8.49 -2.53 16.31
C ASN A 65 -8.60 -3.97 16.84
N ASN A 66 -8.01 -4.95 16.14
CA ASN A 66 -7.95 -6.34 16.64
C ASN A 66 -7.14 -6.46 17.95
N ASN A 67 -6.04 -5.72 18.06
CA ASN A 67 -5.21 -5.70 19.27
C ASN A 67 -5.85 -4.92 20.42
N ARG A 68 -6.80 -4.02 20.16
CA ARG A 68 -7.59 -3.37 21.23
C ARG A 68 -8.54 -4.34 21.92
N LEU A 69 -8.98 -5.39 21.23
CA LEU A 69 -9.79 -6.45 21.82
C LEU A 69 -8.92 -7.42 22.65
N ASN A 70 -7.67 -7.64 22.23
CA ASN A 70 -6.68 -8.48 22.91
C ASN A 70 -5.67 -7.59 23.65
N SER A 71 -6.05 -7.09 24.82
CA SER A 71 -5.17 -6.31 25.69
C SER A 71 -3.96 -7.14 26.17
N ILE A 72 -2.88 -7.20 25.38
CA ILE A 72 -1.49 -7.34 25.83
C ILE A 72 -0.59 -6.62 24.81
N ARG A 73 0.26 -5.77 25.38
CA ARG A 73 1.17 -4.80 24.75
C ARG A 73 2.02 -5.42 23.64
N HIS A 74 2.02 -4.81 22.45
CA HIS A 74 3.15 -4.92 21.52
C HIS A 74 3.59 -3.52 21.08
N ASN A 75 4.86 -3.19 21.37
CA ASN A 75 5.48 -1.92 20.99
C ASN A 75 5.49 -1.74 19.46
N THR A 76 5.27 -0.50 19.04
CA THR A 76 4.62 -0.09 17.79
C THR A 76 5.58 0.31 16.67
N ILE A 77 6.67 -0.44 16.44
CA ILE A 77 7.62 -0.14 15.35
C ILE A 77 7.29 -0.92 14.06
N ASP A 78 6.38 -1.89 14.15
CA ASP A 78 6.16 -2.91 13.12
C ASP A 78 4.93 -2.62 12.21
N THR A 79 4.72 -1.37 11.80
CA THR A 79 3.58 -1.03 10.92
C THR A 79 3.87 -1.31 9.44
N TYR A 80 2.82 -1.57 8.66
CA TYR A 80 2.91 -1.73 7.21
C TYR A 80 3.39 -0.45 6.55
N LEU A 81 2.94 0.72 7.03
CA LEU A 81 3.45 2.01 6.57
C LEU A 81 4.95 2.18 6.86
N HIS A 82 5.42 1.86 8.07
CA HIS A 82 6.84 1.97 8.41
C HIS A 82 7.71 1.07 7.51
N SER A 83 7.29 -0.19 7.32
CA SER A 83 7.96 -1.12 6.42
C SER A 83 7.97 -0.63 4.97
N TRP A 84 6.89 0.05 4.54
CA TRP A 84 6.83 0.64 3.21
C TRP A 84 7.79 1.83 3.04
N PHE A 85 7.84 2.75 4.00
CA PHE A 85 8.78 3.87 3.97
C PHE A 85 10.24 3.40 3.98
N GLN A 86 10.57 2.40 4.80
CA GLN A 86 11.92 1.86 4.88
C GLN A 86 12.42 1.27 3.56
N HIS A 87 11.55 0.60 2.79
CA HIS A 87 11.97 -0.17 1.61
C HIS A 87 11.62 0.46 0.26
N PHE A 88 10.64 1.37 0.20
CA PHE A 88 10.06 1.81 -1.07
C PHE A 88 9.90 3.32 -1.22
N SER A 89 10.09 4.12 -0.16
CA SER A 89 10.15 5.58 -0.31
C SER A 89 11.59 6.03 -0.51
N LEU A 90 11.90 6.45 -1.73
CA LEU A 90 12.98 7.41 -2.03
C LEU A 90 12.48 8.83 -1.72
#